data_AF-A0A7Y3L8P4-F1
#
_entry.id   AF-A0A7Y3L8P4-F1
#
_cell.length_a   1.000
_cell.length_b   1.000
_cell.length_c   1.000
_cell.angle_alpha   90.00
_cell.angle_beta   90.00
_cell.angle_gamma   90.00
#
_symmetry.space_group_name_H-M   'P 1'
#
loop_
_entity.id
_entity.type
_entity.pdbx_description
1 polymer ?
#
loop_
_entity_poly.entity_id
_entity_poly.type
_entity_poly.pdbx_seq_one_letter_code
_entity_poly.pdbx_strand_id
1 'polypeptide(L)'
;MTSSLNSFNALDTLDVNGRTLHYYSLRASGLSQFAIDRLPYSIKVLLENLLRHEDGVKVTASDIEALARWSETPTRHGEAAGDDATEIAFTPARVLMQDLTGVPAVVDLASMRDAIIALGGDPAKINPLVPVELVIDHSVILERTGTAQSYDQNVAIEYDRNIERYTFLKWAQSSFDQFRVVPPGMGICHQVNLEHLARVVFENQGVAYLDTVVGTDSHTTMVNGLGVLGWGVGGIEAEAGMLGQPTSMLIPPVVGLRLVGTTKEGVTATDVVLTITELLRKHGVVGKFVEAFGPGVAALSLETRATIGNMSPEYGATCAIFPIDRVTLDYLAFTGRP
;
A
#
# COMPACT_ATOMS: atom_id res chain seq x y z
N MET A 1 7.62 -18.14 7.11
CA MET A 1 7.51 -17.94 5.66
C MET A 1 8.36 -18.99 4.98
N THR A 2 7.80 -19.71 4.02
CA THR A 2 8.55 -20.60 3.13
C THR A 2 9.49 -19.74 2.29
N SER A 3 10.77 -20.12 2.21
CA SER A 3 11.71 -19.49 1.27
C SER A 3 11.16 -19.63 -0.14
N SER A 4 11.12 -18.54 -0.92
CA SER A 4 10.75 -18.59 -2.34
C SER A 4 11.50 -19.72 -3.06
N LEU A 5 10.82 -20.40 -3.98
CA LEU A 5 11.43 -21.42 -4.85
C LEU A 5 12.56 -20.83 -5.71
N ASN A 6 12.53 -19.52 -5.96
CA ASN A 6 13.55 -18.77 -6.69
C ASN A 6 13.85 -19.40 -8.06
N SER A 7 12.81 -19.86 -8.79
CA SER A 7 12.97 -20.58 -10.06
C SER A 7 13.61 -19.73 -11.16
N PHE A 8 13.49 -18.39 -11.05
CA PHE A 8 14.08 -17.41 -11.96
C PHE A 8 15.53 -17.03 -11.60
N ASN A 9 16.10 -17.59 -10.53
CA ASN A 9 17.42 -17.21 -10.01
C ASN A 9 17.51 -15.69 -9.75
N ALA A 10 16.50 -15.14 -9.07
CA ALA A 10 16.34 -13.72 -8.80
C ALA A 10 16.93 -13.28 -7.46
N LEU A 11 17.13 -14.19 -6.49
CA LEU A 11 17.77 -13.86 -5.23
C LEU A 11 19.22 -13.39 -5.45
N ASP A 12 19.48 -12.13 -5.15
CA ASP A 12 20.78 -11.48 -5.27
C ASP A 12 21.17 -10.80 -3.95
N THR A 13 22.37 -10.23 -3.88
CA THR A 13 22.92 -9.57 -2.70
C THR A 13 23.19 -8.09 -2.96
N LEU A 14 22.92 -7.27 -1.96
CA LEU A 14 23.19 -5.84 -1.94
C LEU A 14 24.05 -5.51 -0.70
N ASP A 15 25.22 -4.90 -0.90
CA ASP A 15 26.00 -4.33 0.20
C ASP A 15 25.53 -2.90 0.47
N VAL A 16 25.03 -2.66 1.68
CA VAL A 16 24.61 -1.35 2.15
C VAL A 16 25.37 -1.03 3.43
N ASN A 17 26.33 -0.10 3.34
CA ASN A 17 27.13 0.34 4.49
C ASN A 17 27.80 -0.82 5.24
N GLY A 18 28.30 -1.83 4.52
CA GLY A 18 28.97 -3.00 5.11
C GLY A 18 28.00 -4.05 5.69
N ARG A 19 26.69 -3.91 5.44
CA ARG A 19 25.68 -4.93 5.73
C ARG A 19 25.30 -5.61 4.42
N THR A 20 25.40 -6.93 4.37
CA THR A 20 24.88 -7.72 3.26
C THR A 20 23.38 -7.93 3.45
N LEU A 21 22.60 -7.41 2.52
CA LEU A 21 21.17 -7.67 2.39
C LEU A 21 20.93 -8.55 1.16
N HIS A 22 19.83 -9.28 1.17
CA HIS A 22 19.34 -10.02 0.02
C HIS A 22 18.16 -9.30 -0.63
N TYR A 23 17.96 -9.45 -1.93
CA TYR A 23 16.76 -8.93 -2.60
C TYR A 23 16.45 -9.75 -3.85
N TYR A 24 15.21 -9.67 -4.35
CA TYR A 24 14.80 -10.34 -5.58
C TYR A 24 15.02 -9.38 -6.77
N SER A 25 16.12 -9.60 -7.49
CA SER A 25 16.56 -8.78 -8.61
C SER A 25 15.69 -8.98 -9.85
N LEU A 26 15.16 -7.88 -10.37
CA LEU A 26 14.45 -7.88 -11.66
C LEU A 26 15.40 -8.05 -12.87
N ARG A 27 16.72 -8.08 -12.64
CA ARG A 27 17.75 -8.36 -13.65
C ARG A 27 18.22 -9.82 -13.62
N ALA A 28 17.47 -10.69 -12.95
CA ALA A 28 17.75 -12.12 -12.85
C ALA A 28 17.94 -12.78 -14.22
N SER A 29 18.80 -13.80 -14.28
CA SER A 29 19.02 -14.55 -15.52
C SER A 29 17.75 -15.23 -16.03
N GLY A 30 16.86 -15.69 -15.16
CA GLY A 30 15.58 -16.28 -15.56
C GLY A 30 14.61 -15.28 -16.22
N LEU A 31 14.86 -13.98 -16.07
CA LEU A 31 14.02 -12.92 -16.64
C LEU A 31 14.60 -12.31 -17.92
N SER A 32 15.81 -12.72 -18.35
CA SER A 32 16.55 -12.06 -19.44
C SER A 32 15.85 -12.09 -20.80
N GLN A 33 14.90 -12.98 -20.99
CA GLN A 33 14.08 -13.10 -22.20
C GLN A 33 12.93 -12.09 -22.28
N PHE A 34 12.58 -11.44 -21.16
CA PHE A 34 11.49 -10.48 -21.08
C PHE A 34 12.02 -9.04 -21.10
N ALA A 35 11.23 -8.12 -21.63
CA ALA A 35 11.60 -6.70 -21.68
C ALA A 35 11.29 -5.98 -20.34
N ILE A 36 11.88 -6.47 -19.23
CA ILE A 36 11.62 -5.99 -17.87
C ILE A 36 11.84 -4.48 -17.72
N ASP A 37 12.83 -3.91 -18.40
CA ASP A 37 13.11 -2.48 -18.36
C ASP A 37 11.95 -1.62 -18.86
N ARG A 38 11.13 -2.16 -19.78
CA ARG A 38 9.94 -1.49 -20.34
C ARG A 38 8.70 -1.57 -19.46
N LEU A 39 8.74 -2.36 -18.38
CA LEU A 39 7.62 -2.45 -17.45
C LEU A 39 7.44 -1.12 -16.69
N PRO A 40 6.19 -0.68 -16.47
CA PRO A 40 5.89 0.39 -15.54
C PRO A 40 6.46 0.07 -14.15
N TYR A 41 6.79 1.11 -13.38
CA TYR A 41 7.27 0.96 -12.00
C TYR A 41 6.30 0.13 -11.15
N SER A 42 4.99 0.37 -11.26
CA SER A 42 3.98 -0.39 -10.52
C SER A 42 4.01 -1.89 -10.83
N ILE A 43 4.22 -2.26 -12.10
CA ILE A 43 4.32 -3.66 -12.54
C ILE A 43 5.63 -4.28 -12.06
N LYS A 44 6.72 -3.50 -11.99
CA LYS A 44 7.99 -3.94 -11.39
C LYS A 44 7.84 -4.26 -9.90
N VAL A 45 7.04 -3.47 -9.16
CA VAL A 45 6.73 -3.75 -7.75
C VAL A 45 5.96 -5.07 -7.61
N LEU A 46 4.93 -5.29 -8.45
CA LEU A 46 4.18 -6.55 -8.46
C LEU A 46 5.07 -7.74 -8.86
N LEU A 47 5.99 -7.57 -9.80
CA LEU A 47 6.90 -8.63 -10.25
C LEU A 47 7.88 -9.05 -9.15
N GLU A 48 8.47 -8.08 -8.43
CA GLU A 48 9.27 -8.37 -7.24
C GLU A 48 8.46 -9.14 -6.20
N ASN A 49 7.20 -8.73 -5.99
CA ASN A 49 6.32 -9.36 -5.03
C ASN A 49 6.09 -10.84 -5.37
N LEU A 50 5.80 -11.17 -6.64
CA LEU A 50 5.60 -12.56 -7.06
C LEU A 50 6.90 -13.37 -6.95
N LEU A 51 8.04 -12.83 -7.38
CA LEU A 51 9.35 -13.51 -7.27
C LEU A 51 9.67 -13.87 -5.82
N ARG A 52 9.41 -12.96 -4.88
CA ARG A 52 9.68 -13.16 -3.46
C ARG A 52 8.71 -14.14 -2.77
N HIS A 53 7.51 -14.32 -3.30
CA HIS A 53 6.50 -15.21 -2.72
C HIS A 53 6.26 -16.49 -3.52
N GLU A 54 7.08 -16.81 -4.52
CA GLU A 54 6.96 -18.04 -5.32
C GLU A 54 6.99 -19.29 -4.42
N ASP A 55 5.86 -20.00 -4.33
CA ASP A 55 5.70 -21.21 -3.53
C ASP A 55 5.24 -22.42 -4.36
N GLY A 56 4.97 -22.21 -5.66
CA GLY A 56 4.50 -23.24 -6.59
C GLY A 56 3.03 -23.64 -6.39
N VAL A 57 2.31 -22.97 -5.48
CA VAL A 57 0.90 -23.27 -5.15
C VAL A 57 0.04 -22.02 -5.29
N LYS A 58 0.32 -20.97 -4.50
CA LYS A 58 -0.37 -19.68 -4.57
C LYS A 58 0.27 -18.77 -5.61
N VAL A 59 1.60 -18.78 -5.68
CA VAL A 59 2.38 -18.04 -6.67
C VAL A 59 3.23 -19.05 -7.43
N THR A 60 2.93 -19.18 -8.71
CA THR A 60 3.59 -20.11 -9.63
C THR A 60 4.54 -19.38 -10.57
N ALA A 61 5.46 -20.12 -11.20
CA ALA A 61 6.30 -19.56 -12.25
C ALA A 61 5.48 -18.98 -13.41
N SER A 62 4.30 -19.56 -13.70
CA SER A 62 3.39 -19.06 -14.74
C SER A 62 2.87 -17.66 -14.42
N ASP A 63 2.57 -17.37 -13.16
CA ASP A 63 2.08 -16.05 -12.73
C ASP A 63 3.17 -14.98 -12.90
N ILE A 64 4.42 -15.34 -12.57
CA ILE A 64 5.60 -14.49 -12.76
C ILE A 64 5.84 -14.22 -14.24
N GLU A 65 5.78 -15.25 -15.09
CA GLU A 65 5.92 -15.08 -16.54
C GLU A 65 4.81 -14.20 -17.13
N ALA A 66 3.55 -14.42 -16.73
CA ALA A 66 2.43 -13.64 -17.21
C ALA A 66 2.63 -12.13 -16.95
N LEU A 67 3.11 -11.78 -15.76
CA LEU A 67 3.41 -10.39 -15.42
C LEU A 67 4.66 -9.86 -16.13
N ALA A 68 5.70 -10.68 -16.30
CA ALA A 68 6.91 -10.31 -17.05
C ALA A 68 6.61 -10.01 -18.54
N ARG A 69 5.60 -10.68 -19.10
CA ARG A 69 5.10 -10.48 -20.47
C ARG A 69 4.20 -9.25 -20.66
N TRP A 70 3.91 -8.49 -19.61
CA TRP A 70 3.03 -7.32 -19.68
C TRP A 70 3.40 -6.35 -20.82
N SER A 71 4.70 -6.18 -21.10
CA SER A 71 5.19 -5.28 -22.16
C SER A 71 5.17 -5.86 -23.58
N GLU A 72 4.83 -7.15 -23.76
CA GLU A 72 4.76 -7.81 -25.07
C GLU A 72 3.52 -7.37 -25.87
N THR A 73 2.49 -6.84 -25.21
CA THR A 73 1.27 -6.30 -25.84
C THR A 73 1.09 -4.79 -25.59
N PRO A 74 2.05 -3.95 -26.03
CA PRO A 74 2.10 -2.52 -25.66
C PRO A 74 0.89 -1.71 -26.14
N THR A 75 0.16 -2.19 -27.16
CA THR A 75 -1.06 -1.54 -27.67
C THR A 75 -2.27 -1.74 -26.78
N ARG A 76 -2.27 -2.77 -25.91
CA ARG A 76 -3.34 -3.01 -24.94
C ARG A 76 -3.04 -2.39 -23.57
N HIS A 77 -1.81 -1.92 -23.33
CA HIS A 77 -1.41 -1.34 -22.04
C HIS A 77 -1.76 -2.22 -20.83
N GLY A 78 -1.69 -3.55 -20.97
CA GLY A 78 -2.10 -4.50 -19.93
C GLY A 78 -3.60 -4.83 -19.89
N GLU A 79 -4.41 -4.31 -20.82
CA GLU A 79 -5.81 -4.72 -20.97
C GLU A 79 -5.91 -6.15 -21.49
N ALA A 80 -6.19 -7.07 -20.58
CA ALA A 80 -6.65 -8.41 -20.86
C ALA A 80 -8.08 -8.57 -20.32
N ALA A 81 -8.96 -9.21 -21.09
CA ALA A 81 -10.37 -9.39 -20.74
C ALA A 81 -10.87 -10.77 -21.21
N GLY A 82 -11.88 -11.31 -20.53
CA GLY A 82 -12.41 -12.64 -20.84
C GLY A 82 -11.37 -13.73 -20.58
N ASP A 83 -11.25 -14.69 -21.50
CA ASP A 83 -10.32 -15.83 -21.37
C ASP A 83 -8.82 -15.42 -21.40
N ASP A 84 -8.51 -14.19 -21.84
CA ASP A 84 -7.14 -13.65 -21.82
C ASP A 84 -6.75 -13.07 -20.45
N ALA A 85 -7.73 -12.84 -19.56
CA ALA A 85 -7.50 -12.20 -18.26
C ALA A 85 -6.74 -13.15 -17.32
N THR A 86 -5.55 -12.75 -16.90
CA THR A 86 -4.73 -13.53 -15.97
C THR A 86 -4.82 -12.94 -14.57
N GLU A 87 -5.18 -13.78 -13.60
CA GLU A 87 -5.11 -13.45 -12.18
C GLU A 87 -3.71 -13.73 -11.63
N ILE A 88 -3.29 -12.91 -10.67
CA ILE A 88 -2.07 -13.08 -9.90
C ILE A 88 -2.37 -12.98 -8.41
N ALA A 89 -1.56 -13.66 -7.60
CA ALA A 89 -1.66 -13.65 -6.14
C ALA A 89 -0.71 -12.60 -5.54
N PHE A 90 -1.23 -11.44 -5.18
CA PHE A 90 -0.46 -10.35 -4.59
C PHE A 90 -0.43 -10.45 -3.06
N THR A 91 0.76 -10.41 -2.45
CA THR A 91 0.91 -10.43 -0.98
C THR A 91 1.38 -9.06 -0.47
N PRO A 92 0.54 -8.28 0.24
CA PRO A 92 0.95 -6.97 0.74
C PRO A 92 2.05 -7.08 1.80
N ALA A 93 2.94 -6.08 1.87
CA ALA A 93 3.98 -6.03 2.90
C ALA A 93 3.44 -5.68 4.28
N ARG A 94 2.29 -4.98 4.34
CA ARG A 94 1.59 -4.55 5.56
C ARG A 94 0.13 -4.22 5.29
N VAL A 95 -0.65 -4.07 6.35
CA VAL A 95 -2.07 -3.67 6.31
C VAL A 95 -2.27 -2.38 7.11
N LEU A 96 -2.97 -1.41 6.52
CA LEU A 96 -3.36 -0.16 7.19
C LEU A 96 -4.86 -0.19 7.52
N MET A 97 -5.23 0.21 8.73
CA MET A 97 -6.62 0.21 9.17
C MET A 97 -6.99 1.52 9.84
N GLN A 98 -8.28 1.85 9.80
CA GLN A 98 -8.88 2.93 10.58
C GLN A 98 -9.90 2.35 11.57
N ASP A 99 -10.30 3.10 12.60
CA ASP A 99 -11.04 2.55 13.74
C ASP A 99 -12.47 2.06 13.45
N LEU A 100 -13.18 2.58 12.44
CA LEU A 100 -14.52 2.10 12.06
C LEU A 100 -14.49 0.72 11.41
N THR A 101 -13.50 0.44 10.57
CA THR A 101 -13.33 -0.86 9.91
C THR A 101 -12.36 -1.78 10.64
N GLY A 102 -11.49 -1.23 11.48
CA GLY A 102 -10.51 -1.98 12.25
C GLY A 102 -11.09 -2.64 13.49
N VAL A 103 -12.07 -2.01 14.15
CA VAL A 103 -12.80 -2.66 15.25
C VAL A 103 -13.46 -3.99 14.82
N PRO A 104 -14.30 -4.05 13.77
CA PRO A 104 -14.91 -5.31 13.36
C PRO A 104 -13.87 -6.36 12.97
N ALA A 105 -12.80 -6.00 12.26
CA ALA A 105 -11.74 -6.94 11.92
C ALA A 105 -10.99 -7.51 13.14
N VAL A 106 -10.80 -6.73 14.20
CA VAL A 106 -10.25 -7.23 15.46
C VAL A 106 -11.25 -8.14 16.18
N VAL A 107 -12.55 -7.86 16.09
CA VAL A 107 -13.61 -8.77 16.58
C VAL A 107 -13.57 -10.09 15.81
N ASP A 108 -13.34 -10.05 14.50
CA ASP A 108 -13.23 -11.26 13.67
C ASP A 108 -11.99 -12.08 14.02
N LEU A 109 -10.83 -11.45 14.28
CA LEU A 109 -9.65 -12.13 14.82
C LEU A 109 -9.90 -12.79 16.18
N ALA A 110 -10.59 -12.09 17.09
CA ALA A 110 -10.97 -12.66 18.38
C ALA A 110 -11.92 -13.85 18.22
N SER A 111 -12.91 -13.73 17.33
CA SER A 111 -13.89 -14.79 17.04
C SER A 111 -13.22 -16.00 16.38
N MET A 112 -12.23 -15.78 15.52
CA MET A 112 -11.42 -16.86 14.94
C MET A 112 -10.59 -17.60 16.00
N ARG A 113 -10.09 -16.90 17.04
CA ARG A 113 -9.44 -17.54 18.19
C ARG A 113 -10.40 -18.42 18.98
N ASP A 114 -11.63 -17.96 19.22
CA ASP A 114 -12.64 -18.79 19.89
C ASP A 114 -13.01 -20.03 19.04
N ALA A 115 -13.16 -19.85 17.73
CA ALA A 115 -13.47 -20.94 16.80
C ALA A 115 -12.36 -21.99 16.75
N ILE A 116 -11.09 -21.59 16.65
CA ILE A 116 -9.98 -22.56 16.60
C ILE A 116 -9.82 -23.30 17.93
N ILE A 117 -10.10 -22.66 19.08
CA ILE A 117 -10.15 -23.33 20.39
C ILE A 117 -11.26 -24.38 20.42
N ALA A 118 -12.46 -24.04 19.94
CA ALA A 118 -13.58 -24.98 19.89
C ALA A 118 -13.30 -26.20 19.00
N LEU A 119 -12.45 -26.04 17.98
CA LEU A 119 -11.96 -27.12 17.11
C LEU A 119 -10.74 -27.87 17.68
N GLY A 120 -10.27 -27.54 18.89
CA GLY A 120 -9.11 -28.16 19.54
C GLY A 120 -7.76 -27.72 18.98
N GLY A 121 -7.72 -26.61 18.23
CA GLY A 121 -6.51 -26.01 17.70
C GLY A 121 -5.88 -24.96 18.61
N ASP A 122 -4.77 -24.40 18.15
CA ASP A 122 -3.97 -23.42 18.89
C ASP A 122 -4.39 -21.98 18.49
N PRO A 123 -4.96 -21.16 19.42
CA PRO A 123 -5.35 -19.79 19.14
C PRO A 123 -4.18 -18.87 18.80
N ALA A 124 -2.95 -19.20 19.18
CA ALA A 124 -1.77 -18.41 18.84
C ALA A 124 -1.48 -18.39 17.33
N LYS A 125 -2.05 -19.35 16.57
CA LYS A 125 -1.97 -19.37 15.10
C LYS A 125 -2.82 -18.29 14.44
N ILE A 126 -3.81 -17.73 15.15
CA ILE A 126 -4.58 -16.57 14.69
C ILE A 126 -3.84 -15.32 15.16
N ASN A 127 -2.92 -14.87 14.32
CA ASN A 127 -2.05 -13.73 14.57
C ASN A 127 -1.63 -13.13 13.22
N PRO A 128 -1.56 -11.80 13.06
CA PRO A 128 -1.05 -11.21 11.84
C PRO A 128 0.37 -11.70 11.49
N LEU A 129 0.57 -12.01 10.20
CA LEU A 129 1.82 -12.45 9.59
C LEU A 129 2.57 -11.32 8.86
N VAL A 130 1.92 -10.17 8.74
CA VAL A 130 2.49 -8.91 8.30
C VAL A 130 2.15 -7.81 9.31
N PRO A 131 2.91 -6.71 9.36
CA PRO A 131 2.56 -5.55 10.17
C PRO A 131 1.15 -5.05 9.88
N VAL A 132 0.37 -4.84 10.93
CA VAL A 132 -0.96 -4.23 10.89
C VAL A 132 -0.93 -2.96 11.71
N GLU A 133 -1.21 -1.84 11.07
CA GLU A 133 -1.25 -0.54 11.73
C GLU A 133 -2.66 0.04 11.69
N LEU A 134 -3.28 0.19 12.87
CA LEU A 134 -4.59 0.82 13.02
C LEU A 134 -4.43 2.25 13.52
N VAL A 135 -5.00 3.22 12.82
CA VAL A 135 -5.05 4.62 13.24
C VAL A 135 -6.46 4.96 13.73
N ILE A 136 -6.56 5.58 14.92
CA ILE A 136 -7.83 6.07 15.45
C ILE A 136 -7.99 7.53 15.04
N ASP A 137 -8.84 7.78 14.05
CA ASP A 137 -9.05 9.11 13.47
C ASP A 137 -10.49 9.38 13.00
N HIS A 138 -11.34 8.35 12.89
CA HIS A 138 -12.74 8.48 12.44
C HIS A 138 -13.73 8.69 13.60
N SER A 139 -13.24 8.78 14.83
CA SER A 139 -14.06 8.96 16.05
C SER A 139 -14.27 10.41 16.46
N VAL A 140 -13.36 11.32 16.09
CA VAL A 140 -13.40 12.72 16.52
C VAL A 140 -14.48 13.49 15.76
N ILE A 141 -15.28 14.26 16.49
CA ILE A 141 -16.34 15.11 15.94
C ILE A 141 -16.09 16.55 16.38
N LEU A 142 -16.29 17.51 15.46
CA LEU A 142 -16.17 18.94 15.77
C LEU A 142 -17.37 19.42 16.61
N GLU A 143 -17.30 19.22 17.92
CA GLU A 143 -18.34 19.61 18.90
C GLU A 143 -18.14 21.04 19.43
N ARG A 144 -16.90 21.48 19.52
CA ARG A 144 -16.48 22.81 19.98
C ARG A 144 -15.51 23.41 18.96
N THR A 145 -15.66 24.70 18.69
CA THR A 145 -14.82 25.43 17.74
C THR A 145 -14.65 26.89 18.16
N GLY A 146 -13.62 27.55 17.64
CA GLY A 146 -13.40 28.99 17.79
C GLY A 146 -12.73 29.42 19.11
N THR A 147 -12.24 28.49 19.95
CA THR A 147 -11.54 28.82 21.20
C THR A 147 -10.24 28.02 21.35
N ALA A 148 -9.32 28.54 22.16
CA ALA A 148 -8.07 27.85 22.48
C ALA A 148 -8.28 26.48 23.17
N GLN A 149 -9.43 26.28 23.85
CA GLN A 149 -9.76 25.03 24.53
C GLN A 149 -10.50 24.03 23.62
N SER A 150 -10.85 24.41 22.39
CA SER A 150 -11.71 23.59 21.53
C SER A 150 -11.09 22.21 21.22
N TYR A 151 -9.76 22.15 21.02
CA TYR A 151 -9.06 20.88 20.77
C TYR A 151 -9.20 19.91 21.96
N ASP A 152 -8.77 20.33 23.15
CA ASP A 152 -8.81 19.48 24.36
C ASP A 152 -10.24 19.05 24.69
N GLN A 153 -11.22 19.94 24.49
CA GLN A 153 -12.63 19.64 24.72
C GLN A 153 -13.16 18.58 23.75
N ASN A 154 -12.83 18.67 22.45
CA ASN A 154 -13.26 17.69 21.46
C ASN A 154 -12.61 16.32 21.72
N VAL A 155 -11.31 16.28 22.03
CA VAL A 155 -10.60 15.04 22.38
C VAL A 155 -11.21 14.41 23.64
N ALA A 156 -11.52 15.19 24.67
CA ALA A 156 -12.17 14.67 25.88
C ALA A 156 -13.55 14.06 25.60
N ILE A 157 -14.37 14.72 24.76
CA ILE A 157 -15.68 14.19 24.34
C ILE A 157 -15.54 12.91 23.51
N GLU A 158 -14.56 12.85 22.63
CA GLU A 158 -14.24 11.66 21.83
C GLU A 158 -13.91 10.45 22.74
N TYR A 159 -13.04 10.65 23.73
CA TYR A 159 -12.65 9.61 24.69
C TYR A 159 -13.83 9.10 25.51
N ASP A 160 -14.67 10.00 26.02
CA ASP A 160 -15.86 9.63 26.81
C ASP A 160 -16.83 8.75 25.99
N ARG A 161 -17.04 9.10 24.72
CA ARG A 161 -17.96 8.39 23.83
C ARG A 161 -17.43 7.04 23.34
N ASN A 162 -16.11 6.87 23.23
CA ASN A 162 -15.50 5.72 22.56
C ASN A 162 -14.67 4.83 23.50
N ILE A 163 -14.81 4.98 24.82
CA ILE A 163 -13.97 4.30 25.81
C ILE A 163 -13.94 2.77 25.65
N GLU A 164 -15.08 2.15 25.32
CA GLU A 164 -15.18 0.70 25.10
C GLU A 164 -14.36 0.27 23.87
N ARG A 165 -14.54 0.96 22.73
CA ARG A 165 -13.79 0.71 21.49
C ARG A 165 -12.29 0.85 21.71
N TYR A 166 -11.85 1.89 22.42
CA TYR A 166 -10.43 2.12 22.67
C TYR A 166 -9.83 1.11 23.64
N THR A 167 -10.61 0.69 24.64
CA THR A 167 -10.19 -0.40 25.55
C THR A 167 -10.01 -1.69 24.78
N PHE A 168 -10.93 -2.01 23.87
CA PHE A 168 -10.85 -3.19 23.01
C PHE A 168 -9.63 -3.15 22.06
N LEU A 169 -9.39 -2.02 21.39
CA LEU A 169 -8.21 -1.86 20.52
C LEU A 169 -6.89 -1.92 21.30
N LYS A 170 -6.86 -1.41 22.53
CA LYS A 170 -5.69 -1.51 23.43
C LYS A 170 -5.42 -2.97 23.86
N TRP A 171 -6.49 -3.74 24.12
CA TRP A 171 -6.39 -5.18 24.34
C TRP A 171 -5.81 -5.88 23.12
N ALA A 172 -6.28 -5.55 21.92
CA ALA A 172 -5.82 -6.14 20.67
C ALA A 172 -4.32 -5.90 20.43
N GLN A 173 -3.85 -4.67 20.61
CA GLN A 173 -2.41 -4.34 20.53
C GLN A 173 -1.55 -5.18 21.49
N SER A 174 -2.09 -5.59 22.64
CA SER A 174 -1.37 -6.43 23.59
C SER A 174 -1.50 -7.93 23.32
N SER A 175 -2.42 -8.32 22.42
CA SER A 175 -2.83 -9.71 22.18
C SER A 175 -2.35 -10.27 20.83
N PHE A 176 -1.83 -9.42 19.94
CA PHE A 176 -1.34 -9.76 18.60
C PHE A 176 0.05 -9.16 18.38
N ASP A 177 1.01 -9.93 17.85
CA ASP A 177 2.43 -9.58 17.87
C ASP A 177 2.80 -8.45 16.90
N GLN A 178 2.11 -8.39 15.75
CA GLN A 178 2.38 -7.43 14.68
C GLN A 178 1.28 -6.37 14.55
N PHE A 179 0.49 -6.15 15.61
CA PHE A 179 -0.60 -5.18 15.61
C PHE A 179 -0.23 -3.92 16.40
N ARG A 180 -0.24 -2.76 15.74
CA ARG A 180 0.05 -1.46 16.35
C ARG A 180 -1.15 -0.53 16.22
N VAL A 181 -1.47 0.18 17.30
CA VAL A 181 -2.52 1.19 17.35
C VAL A 181 -1.90 2.56 17.52
N VAL A 182 -2.22 3.48 16.61
CA VAL A 182 -1.96 4.91 16.77
C VAL A 182 -3.15 5.51 17.53
N PRO A 183 -2.93 6.13 18.71
CA PRO A 183 -4.01 6.63 19.54
C PRO A 183 -4.70 7.85 18.91
N PRO A 184 -5.91 8.20 19.40
CA PRO A 184 -6.63 9.38 18.91
C PRO A 184 -5.84 10.67 19.14
N GLY A 185 -6.10 11.68 18.30
CA GLY A 185 -5.47 13.00 18.38
C GLY A 185 -4.07 13.09 17.77
N MET A 186 -3.53 12.00 17.20
CA MET A 186 -2.20 11.95 16.60
C MET A 186 -2.15 12.27 15.09
N GLY A 187 -3.30 12.61 14.49
CA GLY A 187 -3.42 12.91 13.07
C GLY A 187 -4.42 11.97 12.36
N ILE A 188 -4.44 12.08 11.03
CA ILE A 188 -5.34 11.31 10.16
C ILE A 188 -4.56 10.13 9.55
N CYS A 189 -5.23 8.99 9.37
CA CYS A 189 -4.68 7.71 8.95
C CYS A 189 -3.65 7.82 7.82
N HIS A 190 -4.03 8.47 6.71
CA HIS A 190 -3.18 8.57 5.52
C HIS A 190 -1.99 9.52 5.70
N GLN A 191 -2.14 10.57 6.48
CA GLN A 191 -1.04 11.50 6.79
C GLN A 191 -0.04 10.85 7.73
N VAL A 192 -0.52 10.21 8.80
CA VAL A 192 0.33 9.42 9.72
C VAL A 192 1.03 8.30 8.96
N ASN A 193 0.35 7.67 7.99
CA ASN A 193 0.96 6.67 7.12
C ASN A 193 2.11 7.27 6.29
N LEU A 194 1.88 8.40 5.61
CA LEU A 194 2.87 9.05 4.77
C LEU A 194 4.11 9.52 5.56
N GLU A 195 3.89 10.11 6.73
CA GLU A 195 4.93 10.76 7.54
C GLU A 195 5.67 9.79 8.47
N HIS A 196 5.02 8.73 8.96
CA HIS A 196 5.57 7.87 10.02
C HIS A 196 5.52 6.36 9.75
N LEU A 197 4.44 5.85 9.16
CA LEU A 197 4.27 4.39 9.03
C LEU A 197 4.83 3.81 7.73
N ALA A 198 4.91 4.57 6.64
CA ALA A 198 5.43 4.08 5.38
C ALA A 198 6.95 3.91 5.45
N ARG A 199 7.43 2.72 5.05
CA ARG A 199 8.84 2.34 5.10
C ARG A 199 9.55 2.60 3.77
N VAL A 200 8.82 2.63 2.66
CA VAL A 200 9.33 2.67 1.27
C VAL A 200 10.11 1.40 0.88
N VAL A 201 11.09 0.99 1.70
CA VAL A 201 11.79 -0.28 1.61
C VAL A 201 11.71 -0.98 2.97
N PHE A 202 11.20 -2.20 2.98
CA PHE A 202 11.27 -3.08 4.13
C PHE A 202 12.61 -3.80 4.18
N GLU A 203 13.07 -4.08 5.40
CA GLU A 203 14.10 -5.07 5.67
C GLU A 203 13.52 -6.10 6.65
N ASN A 204 13.35 -7.35 6.21
CA ASN A 204 12.87 -8.43 7.06
C ASN A 204 13.78 -9.65 6.93
N GLN A 205 14.32 -10.12 8.05
CA GLN A 205 15.22 -11.29 8.09
C GLN A 205 16.38 -11.21 7.07
N GLY A 206 16.93 -10.01 6.87
CA GLY A 206 18.03 -9.76 5.93
C GLY A 206 17.62 -9.65 4.46
N VAL A 207 16.31 -9.68 4.15
CA VAL A 207 15.79 -9.46 2.79
C VAL A 207 15.19 -8.06 2.69
N ALA A 208 15.63 -7.29 1.68
CA ALA A 208 15.10 -5.99 1.33
C ALA A 208 14.06 -6.10 0.20
N TYR A 209 12.93 -5.42 0.35
CA TYR A 209 11.85 -5.38 -0.64
C TYR A 209 11.03 -4.10 -0.55
N LEU A 210 10.28 -3.76 -1.59
CA LEU A 210 9.48 -2.54 -1.62
C LEU A 210 8.29 -2.62 -0.67
N ASP A 211 8.00 -1.52 0.01
CA ASP A 211 6.78 -1.35 0.81
C ASP A 211 5.56 -1.42 -0.11
N THR A 212 4.59 -2.24 0.28
CA THR A 212 3.27 -2.32 -0.35
C THR A 212 2.20 -2.45 0.74
N VAL A 213 1.06 -1.81 0.53
CA VAL A 213 0.03 -1.73 1.57
C VAL A 213 -1.37 -1.87 0.98
N VAL A 214 -2.18 -2.71 1.60
CA VAL A 214 -3.64 -2.65 1.45
C VAL A 214 -4.22 -2.04 2.71
N GLY A 215 -5.32 -1.31 2.59
CA GLY A 215 -5.96 -0.77 3.77
C GLY A 215 -7.47 -0.77 3.72
N THR A 216 -8.10 -0.75 4.89
CA THR A 216 -9.57 -0.76 5.04
C THR A 216 -10.20 0.63 4.85
N ASP A 217 -9.57 1.42 3.98
CA ASP A 217 -9.94 2.79 3.62
C ASP A 217 -9.53 3.06 2.15
N SER A 218 -10.44 3.64 1.36
CA SER A 218 -10.24 3.89 -0.07
C SER A 218 -9.06 4.81 -0.38
N HIS A 219 -8.77 5.74 0.52
CA HIS A 219 -7.75 6.77 0.35
C HIS A 219 -6.37 6.32 0.83
N THR A 220 -6.20 5.04 1.20
CA THR A 220 -4.89 4.37 1.39
C THR A 220 -3.95 4.64 0.20
N THR A 221 -4.53 4.89 -0.97
CA THR A 221 -3.89 5.32 -2.19
C THR A 221 -3.04 6.61 -2.07
N MET A 222 -3.20 7.41 -1.02
CA MET A 222 -2.37 8.60 -0.76
C MET A 222 -0.86 8.27 -0.69
N VAL A 223 -0.51 7.09 -0.16
CA VAL A 223 0.89 6.67 -0.01
C VAL A 223 1.60 6.43 -1.35
N ASN A 224 0.85 6.28 -2.44
CA ASN A 224 1.40 6.11 -3.78
C ASN A 224 2.20 7.34 -4.26
N GLY A 225 1.96 8.52 -3.66
CA GLY A 225 2.79 9.72 -3.88
C GLY A 225 4.23 9.58 -3.36
N LEU A 226 4.46 8.65 -2.42
CA LEU A 226 5.77 8.29 -1.86
C LEU A 226 6.43 7.12 -2.62
N GLY A 227 5.79 6.59 -3.67
CA GLY A 227 6.27 5.43 -4.43
C GLY A 227 6.02 4.08 -3.78
N VAL A 228 5.23 4.05 -2.71
CA VAL A 228 4.71 2.82 -2.07
C VAL A 228 3.45 2.40 -2.79
N LEU A 229 3.40 1.18 -3.31
CA LEU A 229 2.21 0.69 -4.02
C LEU A 229 1.13 0.28 -3.01
N GLY A 230 -0.02 0.96 -3.02
CA GLY A 230 -1.12 0.60 -2.14
C GLY A 230 -2.49 1.16 -2.51
N TRP A 231 -3.53 0.50 -2.02
CA TRP A 231 -4.92 0.81 -2.32
C TRP A 231 -5.89 0.34 -1.22
N GLY A 232 -7.12 0.83 -1.30
CA GLY A 232 -8.19 0.43 -0.38
C GLY A 232 -8.83 -0.91 -0.76
N VAL A 233 -9.12 -1.73 0.24
CA VAL A 233 -9.82 -3.03 0.13
C VAL A 233 -10.91 -3.14 1.20
N GLY A 234 -11.75 -4.18 1.11
CA GLY A 234 -12.73 -4.48 2.15
C GLY A 234 -12.06 -5.05 3.42
N GLY A 235 -12.83 -5.10 4.52
CA GLY A 235 -12.35 -5.64 5.80
C GLY A 235 -11.88 -7.09 5.68
N ILE A 236 -12.64 -7.92 4.98
CA ILE A 236 -12.33 -9.35 4.78
C ILE A 236 -11.03 -9.53 3.99
N GLU A 237 -10.80 -8.75 2.93
CA GLU A 237 -9.56 -8.81 2.16
C GLU A 237 -8.36 -8.35 3.00
N ALA A 238 -8.54 -7.32 3.85
CA ALA A 238 -7.50 -6.87 4.78
C ALA A 238 -7.19 -7.94 5.85
N GLU A 239 -8.20 -8.62 6.39
CA GLU A 239 -8.07 -9.75 7.32
C GLU A 239 -7.36 -10.94 6.69
N ALA A 240 -7.72 -11.28 5.45
CA ALA A 240 -7.04 -12.30 4.68
C ALA A 240 -5.55 -11.93 4.47
N GLY A 241 -5.28 -10.68 4.08
CA GLY A 241 -3.93 -10.14 3.89
C GLY A 241 -3.09 -10.19 5.16
N MET A 242 -3.65 -9.76 6.30
CA MET A 242 -2.92 -9.83 7.58
C MET A 242 -2.63 -11.27 8.01
N LEU A 243 -3.47 -12.24 7.66
CA LEU A 243 -3.24 -13.67 7.92
C LEU A 243 -2.38 -14.36 6.82
N GLY A 244 -1.73 -13.58 5.95
CA GLY A 244 -0.82 -14.07 4.92
C GLY A 244 -1.51 -14.79 3.76
N GLN A 245 -2.80 -14.53 3.53
CA GLN A 245 -3.47 -14.90 2.29
C GLN A 245 -3.22 -13.81 1.24
N PRO A 246 -2.67 -14.18 0.07
CA PRO A 246 -2.55 -13.25 -1.04
C PRO A 246 -3.93 -12.78 -1.53
N THR A 247 -4.00 -11.54 -1.97
CA THR A 247 -5.16 -11.00 -2.69
C THR A 247 -5.08 -11.45 -4.14
N SER A 248 -6.13 -12.12 -4.64
CA SER A 248 -6.25 -12.36 -6.08
C SER A 248 -6.60 -11.06 -6.79
N MET A 249 -5.87 -10.74 -7.85
CA MET A 249 -6.14 -9.58 -8.69
C MET A 249 -5.81 -9.88 -10.15
N LEU A 250 -6.53 -9.24 -11.07
CA LEU A 250 -6.13 -9.23 -12.47
C LEU A 250 -4.84 -8.43 -12.64
N ILE A 251 -3.99 -8.88 -13.57
CA ILE A 251 -2.85 -8.07 -14.02
C ILE A 251 -3.40 -6.70 -14.50
N PRO A 252 -2.99 -5.58 -13.85
CA PRO A 252 -3.66 -4.32 -14.08
C PRO A 252 -3.18 -3.65 -15.37
N PRO A 253 -4.10 -3.03 -16.14
CA PRO A 253 -3.70 -2.06 -17.14
C PRO A 253 -3.04 -0.85 -16.49
N VAL A 254 -2.08 -0.22 -17.17
CA VAL A 254 -1.39 0.96 -16.66
C VAL A 254 -1.53 2.14 -17.62
N VAL A 255 -2.14 3.22 -17.14
CA VAL A 255 -2.28 4.49 -17.85
C VAL A 255 -1.16 5.44 -17.41
N GLY A 256 -0.36 5.89 -18.38
CA GLY A 256 0.71 6.85 -18.11
C GLY A 256 0.20 8.29 -17.97
N LEU A 257 0.34 8.89 -16.79
CA LEU A 257 0.09 10.31 -16.54
C LEU A 257 1.37 11.11 -16.83
N ARG A 258 1.48 11.60 -18.07
CA ARG A 258 2.66 12.38 -18.49
C ARG A 258 2.56 13.84 -18.04
N LEU A 259 3.39 14.22 -17.08
CA LEU A 259 3.50 15.60 -16.59
C LEU A 259 4.63 16.34 -17.31
N VAL A 260 4.33 17.56 -17.78
CA VAL A 260 5.28 18.43 -18.50
C VAL A 260 5.16 19.87 -18.04
N GLY A 261 6.26 20.62 -18.12
CA GLY A 261 6.32 22.02 -17.71
C GLY A 261 6.28 22.21 -16.19
N THR A 262 5.96 23.43 -15.77
CA THR A 262 5.81 23.83 -14.37
C THR A 262 4.50 24.60 -14.19
N THR A 263 3.99 24.65 -12.97
CA THR A 263 2.83 25.49 -12.64
C THR A 263 3.17 26.98 -12.78
N LYS A 264 2.16 27.79 -13.09
CA LYS A 264 2.29 29.25 -13.09
C LYS A 264 2.19 29.78 -11.66
N GLU A 265 2.74 30.97 -11.44
CA GLU A 265 2.53 31.69 -10.17
C GLU A 265 1.03 31.85 -9.88
N GLY A 266 0.64 31.65 -8.62
CA GLY A 266 -0.75 31.69 -8.16
C GLY A 266 -1.52 30.38 -8.33
N VAL A 267 -0.99 29.38 -9.06
CA VAL A 267 -1.60 28.04 -9.15
C VAL A 267 -1.27 27.25 -7.88
N THR A 268 -2.30 26.72 -7.23
CA THR A 268 -2.18 25.95 -5.99
C THR A 268 -2.07 24.44 -6.25
N ALA A 269 -1.67 23.67 -5.23
CA ALA A 269 -1.70 22.21 -5.30
C ALA A 269 -3.12 21.69 -5.58
N THR A 270 -4.14 22.32 -4.99
CA THR A 270 -5.55 21.97 -5.21
C THR A 270 -5.96 22.16 -6.67
N ASP A 271 -5.54 23.25 -7.32
CA ASP A 271 -5.84 23.49 -8.74
C ASP A 271 -5.25 22.37 -9.62
N VAL A 272 -4.00 21.97 -9.35
CA VAL A 272 -3.32 20.89 -10.07
C VAL A 272 -4.06 19.56 -9.86
N VAL A 273 -4.34 19.23 -8.60
CA VAL A 273 -4.99 17.97 -8.23
C VAL A 273 -6.38 17.87 -8.86
N LEU A 274 -7.22 18.90 -8.72
CA LEU A 274 -8.58 18.88 -9.28
C LEU A 274 -8.58 18.82 -10.81
N THR A 275 -7.61 19.49 -11.47
CA THR A 275 -7.44 19.40 -12.93
C THR A 275 -7.06 17.99 -13.37
N ILE A 276 -6.14 17.33 -12.66
CA ILE A 276 -5.74 15.94 -12.94
C ILE A 276 -6.91 14.98 -12.69
N THR A 277 -7.64 15.17 -11.58
CA THR A 277 -8.84 14.38 -11.27
C THR A 277 -9.88 14.49 -12.38
N GLU A 278 -10.19 15.70 -12.85
CA GLU A 278 -11.11 15.90 -13.97
C GLU A 278 -10.61 15.20 -15.25
N LEU A 279 -9.32 15.36 -15.57
CA LEU A 279 -8.69 14.76 -16.74
C LEU A 279 -8.79 13.22 -16.71
N LEU A 280 -8.41 12.59 -15.60
CA LEU A 280 -8.40 11.13 -15.46
C LEU A 280 -9.83 10.57 -15.45
N ARG A 281 -10.76 11.27 -14.80
CA ARG A 281 -12.18 10.89 -14.82
C ARG A 281 -12.75 10.93 -16.24
N LYS A 282 -12.41 11.95 -17.03
CA LYS A 282 -12.80 12.05 -18.44
C LYS A 282 -12.14 10.99 -19.32
N HIS A 283 -10.90 10.60 -19.00
CA HIS A 283 -10.18 9.55 -19.74
C HIS A 283 -10.75 8.15 -19.47
N GLY A 284 -11.25 7.88 -18.26
CA GLY A 284 -11.83 6.59 -17.88
C GLY A 284 -10.77 5.59 -17.41
N VAL A 285 -10.37 5.73 -16.14
CA VAL A 285 -9.31 4.90 -15.52
C VAL A 285 -9.84 3.90 -14.50
N VAL A 286 -11.14 3.57 -14.56
CA VAL A 286 -11.78 2.65 -13.62
C VAL A 286 -11.09 1.29 -13.63
N GLY A 287 -10.60 0.83 -12.46
CA GLY A 287 -9.93 -0.46 -12.30
C GLY A 287 -8.53 -0.54 -12.92
N LYS A 288 -7.97 0.60 -13.37
CA LYS A 288 -6.62 0.68 -13.94
C LYS A 288 -5.66 1.28 -12.93
N PHE A 289 -4.38 1.01 -13.11
CA PHE A 289 -3.32 1.75 -12.44
C PHE A 289 -3.02 3.02 -13.24
N VAL A 290 -2.70 4.11 -12.55
CA VAL A 290 -2.16 5.34 -13.14
C VAL A 290 -0.73 5.49 -12.66
N GLU A 291 0.20 5.73 -13.58
CA GLU A 291 1.62 5.94 -13.23
C GLU A 291 2.10 7.28 -13.78
N ALA A 292 2.58 8.15 -12.88
CA ALA A 292 3.06 9.46 -13.24
C ALA A 292 4.48 9.39 -13.80
N PHE A 293 4.72 10.07 -14.92
CA PHE A 293 6.04 10.15 -15.55
C PHE A 293 6.24 11.48 -16.29
N GLY A 294 7.47 11.70 -16.76
CA GLY A 294 7.84 12.86 -17.55
C GLY A 294 8.52 13.97 -16.74
N PRO A 295 9.04 15.01 -17.43
CA PRO A 295 9.91 16.01 -16.83
C PRO A 295 9.22 16.88 -15.77
N GLY A 296 7.89 16.98 -15.80
CA GLY A 296 7.12 17.77 -14.83
C GLY A 296 6.96 17.10 -13.46
N VAL A 297 7.25 15.80 -13.32
CA VAL A 297 7.11 15.08 -12.04
C VAL A 297 8.03 15.66 -10.97
N ALA A 298 9.28 15.98 -11.34
CA ALA A 298 10.27 16.54 -10.41
C ALA A 298 9.91 17.96 -9.93
N ALA A 299 8.98 18.65 -10.61
CA ALA A 299 8.51 19.97 -10.20
C ALA A 299 7.40 19.91 -9.15
N LEU A 300 6.79 18.74 -8.91
CA LEU A 300 5.77 18.56 -7.89
C LEU A 300 6.39 18.21 -6.55
N SER A 301 5.95 18.92 -5.51
CA SER A 301 6.24 18.57 -4.12
C SER A 301 5.64 17.21 -3.74
N LEU A 302 6.17 16.56 -2.71
CA LEU A 302 5.65 15.25 -2.31
C LEU A 302 4.18 15.33 -1.85
N GLU A 303 3.80 16.39 -1.15
CA GLU A 303 2.43 16.63 -0.69
C GLU A 303 1.46 16.71 -1.86
N THR A 304 1.87 17.35 -2.96
CA THR A 304 1.06 17.42 -4.18
C THR A 304 0.92 16.05 -4.83
N ARG A 305 2.00 15.26 -4.90
CA ARG A 305 1.97 13.87 -5.40
C ARG A 305 1.05 12.99 -4.56
N ALA A 306 1.15 13.09 -3.23
CA ALA A 306 0.32 12.37 -2.29
C ALA A 306 -1.17 12.77 -2.42
N THR A 307 -1.46 14.05 -2.65
CA THR A 307 -2.84 14.52 -2.85
C THR A 307 -3.42 14.03 -4.19
N ILE A 308 -2.60 13.95 -5.26
CA ILE A 308 -3.01 13.29 -6.51
C ILE A 308 -3.31 11.81 -6.23
N GLY A 309 -2.39 11.09 -5.58
CA GLY A 309 -2.58 9.69 -5.21
C GLY A 309 -3.84 9.45 -4.36
N ASN A 310 -4.08 10.33 -3.38
CA ASN A 310 -5.23 10.30 -2.49
C ASN A 310 -6.55 10.34 -3.26
N MET A 311 -6.62 11.13 -4.33
CA MET A 311 -7.84 11.27 -5.14
C MET A 311 -8.12 10.08 -6.09
N SER A 312 -7.34 8.99 -6.01
CA SER A 312 -7.54 7.81 -6.86
C SER A 312 -8.98 7.27 -6.88
N PRO A 313 -9.66 7.13 -5.73
CA PRO A 313 -11.06 6.72 -5.69
C PRO A 313 -11.99 7.68 -6.46
N GLU A 314 -11.74 8.99 -6.43
CA GLU A 314 -12.59 10.00 -7.06
C GLU A 314 -12.56 9.98 -8.61
N TYR A 315 -11.45 9.53 -9.21
CA TYR A 315 -11.37 9.29 -10.66
C TYR A 315 -11.42 7.80 -11.05
N GLY A 316 -11.57 6.91 -10.05
CA GLY A 316 -11.84 5.48 -10.22
C GLY A 316 -10.62 4.57 -10.42
N ALA A 317 -9.40 5.11 -10.38
CA ALA A 317 -8.22 4.27 -10.50
C ALA A 317 -8.02 3.43 -9.25
N THR A 318 -7.42 2.25 -9.40
CA THR A 318 -7.00 1.45 -8.23
C THR A 318 -5.87 2.16 -7.48
N CYS A 319 -4.95 2.81 -8.20
CA CYS A 319 -3.91 3.66 -7.62
C CYS A 319 -3.42 4.70 -8.64
N ALA A 320 -2.85 5.80 -8.15
CA ALA A 320 -2.00 6.70 -8.93
C ALA A 320 -0.64 6.87 -8.27
N ILE A 321 0.40 6.27 -8.89
CA ILE A 321 1.72 6.12 -8.28
C ILE A 321 2.78 7.02 -8.92
N PHE A 322 3.63 7.55 -8.06
CA PHE A 322 4.81 8.32 -8.41
C PHE A 322 6.04 7.49 -8.04
N PRO A 323 6.84 7.03 -9.03
CA PRO A 323 8.03 6.24 -8.75
C PRO A 323 9.00 6.97 -7.80
N ILE A 324 9.72 6.20 -6.98
CA ILE A 324 10.70 6.73 -6.03
C ILE A 324 11.75 7.55 -6.79
N ASP A 325 11.89 8.82 -6.43
CA ASP A 325 12.88 9.73 -7.00
C ASP A 325 13.56 10.58 -5.92
N ARG A 326 14.29 11.62 -6.34
CA ARG A 326 14.99 12.50 -5.40
C ARG A 326 14.04 13.23 -4.44
N VAL A 327 12.86 13.64 -4.90
CA VAL A 327 11.86 14.31 -4.03
C VAL A 327 11.35 13.35 -2.96
N THR A 328 11.18 12.06 -3.30
CA THR A 328 10.89 11.03 -2.30
C THR A 328 11.98 10.96 -1.24
N LEU A 329 13.25 10.84 -1.64
CA LEU A 329 14.37 10.74 -0.71
C LEU A 329 14.53 12.00 0.17
N ASP A 330 14.38 13.19 -0.42
CA ASP A 330 14.46 14.45 0.31
C ASP A 330 13.30 14.56 1.34
N TYR A 331 12.10 14.06 1.02
CA TYR A 331 10.99 13.99 1.97
C TYR A 331 11.25 12.98 3.10
N LEU A 332 11.80 11.79 2.80
CA LEU A 332 12.16 10.82 3.83
C LEU A 332 13.12 11.46 4.85
N ALA A 333 14.18 12.12 4.37
CA ALA A 333 15.13 12.83 5.20
C ALA A 333 14.46 13.96 6.02
N PHE A 334 13.58 14.75 5.39
CA PHE A 334 12.82 15.80 6.07
C PHE A 334 11.95 15.27 7.22
N THR A 335 11.32 14.11 7.03
CA THR A 335 10.51 13.43 8.06
C THR A 335 11.33 12.60 9.07
N GLY A 336 12.66 12.70 9.04
CA GLY A 336 13.54 12.01 9.99
C GLY A 336 13.72 10.51 9.72
N ARG A 337 13.56 10.06 8.47
CA ARG A 337 13.85 8.69 8.02
C ARG A 337 15.24 8.67 7.33
N PRO A 338 16.29 8.17 8.01
CA PRO A 338 17.68 8.27 7.56
C PRO A 338 18.06 7.29 6.44
#